data_AF-A0AAW0SY34-F1
#
_entry.id   AF-A0AAW0SY34-F1
#
_cell.length_a   1.000
_cell.length_b   1.000
_cell.length_c   1.000
_cell.angle_alpha   90.00
_cell.angle_beta   90.00
_cell.angle_gamma   90.00
#
_symmetry.space_group_name_H-M   'P 1'
#
loop_
_entity.id
_entity.type
_entity.pdbx_description
1 polymer ?
#
loop_
_entity_poly.entity_id
_entity_poly.type
_entity_poly.pdbx_seq_one_letter_code
_entity_poly.pdbx_strand_id
1 'polypeptide(L)' 'MDTGDMSNYQSNGEFDLVKFTAAKNIAYYSCCPEPYSDITFTIKLRRRPMFYVFNLILPCVLINGIAELLLGAHRFTHS' A
#
# COMPACT_ATOMS: atom_id res chain seq x y z
N MET A 1 11.62 -5.96 23.81
CA MET A 1 11.12 -5.41 22.54
C MET A 1 9.83 -6.14 22.26
N ASP A 2 8.74 -5.60 22.78
CA ASP A 2 7.43 -6.25 22.71
C ASP A 2 6.81 -5.92 21.35
N THR A 3 6.88 -6.91 20.45
CA THR A 3 6.25 -6.85 19.13
C THR A 3 4.75 -6.69 19.34
N GLY A 4 4.22 -5.50 19.06
CA GLY A 4 2.79 -5.24 19.22
C GLY A 4 1.97 -6.21 18.38
N ASP A 5 0.97 -6.80 19.01
CA ASP A 5 0.16 -7.88 18.46
C ASP A 5 -0.56 -7.43 17.17
N MET A 6 -0.33 -8.15 16.07
CA MET A 6 -0.94 -7.91 14.77
C MET A 6 -2.18 -8.80 14.53
N SER A 7 -2.67 -9.49 15.57
CA SER A 7 -3.82 -10.40 15.52
C SER A 7 -5.12 -9.76 15.01
N ASN A 8 -5.26 -8.45 15.13
CA ASN A 8 -6.43 -7.68 14.65
C ASN A 8 -6.18 -6.89 13.36
N TYR A 9 -5.05 -7.09 12.67
CA TYR A 9 -4.80 -6.39 11.42
C TYR A 9 -5.66 -6.97 10.29
N GLN A 10 -6.77 -6.29 10.01
CA GLN A 10 -7.56 -6.52 8.80
C GLN A 10 -6.75 -6.06 7.59
N SER A 11 -6.23 -7.01 6.82
CA SER A 11 -5.53 -6.69 5.58
C SER A 11 -6.51 -6.03 4.60
N ASN A 12 -6.39 -4.72 4.39
CA ASN A 12 -7.13 -4.04 3.35
C ASN A 12 -6.38 -4.18 2.03
N GLY A 13 -7.11 -4.38 0.92
CA GLY A 13 -6.55 -4.65 -0.42
C GLY A 13 -5.65 -3.56 -1.03
N GLU A 14 -5.40 -2.47 -0.29
CA GLU A 14 -4.63 -1.30 -0.72
C GLU A 14 -3.28 -1.14 0.02
N PHE A 15 -3.15 -1.65 1.25
CA PHE A 15 -1.94 -1.49 2.07
C PHE A 15 -1.58 -2.79 2.79
N ASP A 16 -0.34 -3.26 2.61
CA ASP A 16 0.25 -4.28 3.46
C ASP A 16 0.86 -3.63 4.71
N LEU A 17 0.58 -4.20 5.88
CA LEU A 17 1.40 -3.97 7.07
C LEU A 17 2.71 -4.75 6.92
N VAL A 18 3.80 -4.05 6.66
CA VAL A 18 5.14 -4.65 6.52
C VAL A 18 5.76 -4.88 7.88
N LYS A 19 5.59 -3.93 8.81
CA LYS A 19 6.15 -4.02 10.16
C LYS A 19 5.42 -3.11 11.12
N PHE A 20 5.10 -3.63 12.29
CA PHE A 20 4.63 -2.86 13.44
C PHE A 20 5.62 -3.03 14.58
N THR A 21 6.07 -1.94 15.20
CA THR A 21 7.01 -2.01 16.33
C THR A 21 6.63 -0.96 17.36
N ALA A 22 6.45 -1.37 18.62
CA ALA A 22 6.24 -0.48 19.75
C ALA A 22 7.55 -0.40 20.55
N ALA A 23 8.05 0.80 20.76
CA ALA A 23 9.24 1.06 21.57
C ALA A 23 8.84 1.96 22.74
N LYS A 24 9.02 1.45 23.97
CA LYS A 24 8.92 2.27 25.17
C LYS A 24 10.22 3.04 25.32
N ASN A 25 10.15 4.36 25.39
CA ASN A 25 11.29 5.22 25.62
C ASN A 25 11.10 5.97 26.94
N ILE A 26 12.19 6.28 27.62
CA ILE A 26 12.18 7.05 28.87
C ILE A 26 13.06 8.26 28.61
N ALA A 27 12.42 9.42 28.46
CA ALA A 27 13.09 10.67 28.16
C ALA A 27 13.16 11.54 29.44
N TYR A 28 14.37 12.01 29.73
CA TYR A 28 14.60 13.06 30.73
C TYR A 28 14.59 14.41 30.01
N TYR A 29 13.57 15.23 30.27
CA TYR A 29 13.49 16.56 29.70
C TYR A 29 14.27 17.55 30.56
N SER A 30 14.91 18.55 29.94
CA SER A 30 15.73 19.56 30.62
C SER A 30 14.95 20.46 31.58
N CYS A 31 13.61 20.39 31.58
CA CYS A 31 12.75 21.19 32.44
C CYS A 31 12.45 20.54 33.80
N CYS A 32 12.56 19.21 33.95
CA CYS A 32 12.19 18.51 35.18
C CYS A 32 13.09 17.28 35.45
N PRO A 33 13.41 16.96 36.72
CA PRO A 33 14.20 15.78 37.09
C PRO A 33 13.44 14.44 36.98
N GLU A 34 12.12 14.47 36.82
CA GLU A 34 11.32 13.24 36.69
C GLU A 34 11.39 12.63 35.27
N PRO A 35 11.60 11.31 35.14
CA PRO A 35 11.55 10.61 33.85
C PRO A 35 10.11 10.52 33.31
N TYR A 36 9.89 11.01 32.09
CA TYR A 36 8.63 10.79 31.37
C TYR A 36 8.77 9.57 30.46
N SER A 37 7.91 8.57 30.67
CA SER A 37 7.86 7.39 29.80
C SER A 37 6.92 7.65 28.63
N ASP A 38 7.46 7.68 27.42
CA ASP A 38 6.69 7.73 26.18
C ASP A 38 6.66 6.35 25.50
N ILE A 39 5.58 6.07 24.77
CA ILE A 39 5.44 4.85 23.97
C ILE A 39 5.38 5.28 22.51
N THR A 40 6.43 4.98 21.76
CA THR A 40 6.52 5.30 20.34
C THR A 40 6.09 4.09 19.50
N PHE A 41 5.01 4.26 18.73
CA PHE A 41 4.52 3.26 17.79
C PHE A 41 5.04 3.56 16.38
N THR A 42 5.78 2.61 15.80
CA THR A 42 6.29 2.68 14.42
C THR A 42 5.50 1.74 13.51
N ILE A 43 4.83 2.29 12.50
CA ILE A 43 4.03 1.54 11.54
C ILE A 43 4.65 1.68 10.15
N LYS A 44 5.10 0.57 9.55
CA LYS A 44 5.56 0.51 8.17
C LYS A 44 4.48 -0.12 7.29
N LEU A 45 3.94 0.69 6.38
CA LEU A 45 2.91 0.30 5.41
C LEU A 45 3.51 0.28 4.00
N ARG A 46 3.15 -0.71 3.18
CA ARG A 46 3.50 -0.79 1.75
C ARG A 46 2.23 -0.74 0.91
N ARG A 47 2.16 0.17 -0.06
CA ARG A 47 1.05 0.25 -1.02
C ARG A 47 1.02 -1.01 -1.93
N ARG A 48 -0.13 -1.67 -2.02
CA ARG A 48 -0.43 -2.72 -3.00
C ARG A 48 -1.23 -2.11 -4.16
N PRO A 49 -0.64 -1.89 -5.34
CA PRO A 49 -1.38 -1.34 -6.47
C PRO A 49 -2.29 -2.37 -7.16
N MET A 50 -2.37 -3.62 -6.67
CA MET A 50 -3.01 -4.74 -7.37
C MET A 50 -4.46 -4.45 -7.78
N PHE A 51 -5.28 -3.88 -6.90
CA PHE A 51 -6.67 -3.59 -7.25
C PHE A 51 -6.80 -2.52 -8.35
N TYR A 52 -5.95 -1.48 -8.30
CA TYR A 52 -5.93 -0.42 -9.31
C TYR A 52 -5.39 -0.92 -10.65
N VAL A 53 -4.36 -1.78 -10.62
CA VAL A 53 -3.77 -2.39 -11.82
C VAL A 53 -4.80 -3.30 -12.50
N PHE A 54 -5.45 -4.21 -11.77
CA PHE A 54 -6.43 -5.11 -12.39
C PHE A 54 -7.70 -4.38 -12.85
N ASN A 55 -8.22 -3.40 -12.10
CA ASN A 55 -9.47 -2.75 -12.46
C ASN A 55 -9.31 -1.56 -13.42
N LEU A 56 -8.14 -0.92 -13.54
CA LEU A 56 -7.92 0.15 -14.53
C LEU A 56 -7.02 -0.28 -15.69
N ILE A 57 -5.93 -1.02 -15.47
CA ILE A 57 -5.00 -1.36 -16.56
C ILE A 57 -5.59 -2.45 -17.46
N LEU A 58 -6.26 -3.46 -16.88
CA LEU A 58 -6.90 -4.52 -17.65
C LEU A 58 -7.93 -4.00 -18.68
N PRO A 59 -8.93 -3.16 -18.31
CA PRO A 59 -9.85 -2.62 -19.30
C PRO A 59 -9.16 -1.71 -20.31
N CYS A 60 -8.15 -0.93 -19.91
CA CYS A 60 -7.38 -0.12 -20.85
C CYS A 60 -6.65 -0.97 -21.90
N VAL A 61 -5.98 -2.05 -21.50
CA VAL A 61 -5.26 -2.94 -22.43
C VAL A 61 -6.24 -3.64 -23.37
N LEU A 62 -7.39 -4.10 -22.85
CA LEU A 62 -8.44 -4.72 -23.66
C LEU A 62 -9.00 -3.75 -24.71
N ILE A 63 -9.31 -2.50 -24.33
CA ILE A 63 -9.84 -1.48 -25.26
C ILE A 63 -8.82 -1.15 -26.35
N ASN A 64 -7.55 -0.93 -25.99
CA ASN A 64 -6.51 -0.63 -26.97
C ASN A 64 -6.28 -1.80 -27.93
N GLY A 65 -6.26 -3.04 -27.42
CA GLY A 65 -6.12 -4.23 -28.27
C GLY A 65 -7.30 -4.42 -29.22
N ILE A 66 -8.54 -4.19 -28.77
CA ILE A 66 -9.73 -4.22 -29.63
C ILE A 66 -9.65 -3.10 -30.68
N ALA A 67 -9.25 -1.89 -30.30
CA ALA A 67 -9.13 -0.76 -31.21
C ALA A 67 -8.11 -1.02 -32.33
N GLU A 68 -6.93 -1.54 -32.01
CA GLU A 68 -5.93 -1.93 -33.01
C GLU A 68 -6.43 -3.03 -33.94
N LEU A 69 -7.10 -4.06 -33.41
CA LEU A 69 -7.66 -5.15 -34.21
C LEU A 69 -8.74 -4.64 -35.19
N LEU A 70 -9.64 -3.78 -34.72
CA LEU A 70 -10.70 -3.21 -35.55
C LEU A 70 -10.14 -2.27 -36.63
N LEU A 71 -9.17 -1.41 -36.29
CA LEU A 71 -8.50 -0.56 -37.28
C LEU A 71 -7.73 -1.39 -38.32
N GLY A 72 -7.05 -2.45 -37.89
CA GLY A 72 -6.35 -3.37 -38.78
C GLY A 72 -7.29 -4.11 -39.73
N ALA A 73 -8.44 -4.59 -39.23
CA ALA A 73 -9.46 -5.24 -40.04
C ALA A 73 -10.10 -4.27 -41.06
N HIS A 74 -10.42 -3.04 -40.64
CA HIS A 74 -10.93 -2.01 -41.55
C HIS A 74 -9.92 -1.65 -42.65
N ARG A 75 -8.61 -1.67 -42.33
CA ARG A 75 -7.54 -1.43 -43.31
C ARG A 75 -7.37 -2.58 -44.31
N PHE A 76 -7.75 -3.81 -43.95
CA PHE A 76 -7.69 -4.98 -44.83
C PHE A 76 -8.90 -5.08 -45.78
N THR A 77 -10.10 -4.65 -45.35
CA THR A 77 -11.30 -4.67 -46.20
C THR A 77 -11.30 -3.58 -47.29
N HIS A 78 -10.43 -2.58 -47.18
CA HIS A 78 -10.30 -1.47 -48.13
C HIS A 78 -9.03 -1.57 -49.02
N SER A 79 -8.34 -2.72 -49.01
CA SER A 79 -7.23 -3.07 -49.92
C SER A 79 -7.65 -4.19 -50.87
#